data_AF-A0A8D2MKU7-F1
#
_entry.id   AF-A0A8D2MKU7-F1
#
_cell.length_a   1.000
_cell.length_b   1.000
_cell.length_c   1.000
_cell.angle_alpha   90.00
_cell.angle_beta   90.00
_cell.angle_gamma   90.00
#
_symmetry.space_group_name_H-M   'P 1'
#
loop_
_entity.id
_entity.type
_entity.pdbx_description
1 polymer ?
#
loop_
_entity_poly.entity_id
_entity_poly.type
_entity_poly.pdbx_seq_one_letter_code
_entity_poly.pdbx_strand_id
1 'polypeptide(L)'
;AQAGRALASHGRSLSPDRAEPEPHLSPDLLMSRVLAKCGTELISGLLQTEESTILQMEKNLRTCVEVLQKQKRDRKQELKALQEQDRALCDILCTALFSIDTSSVPSLDDLDRYRRHVASLNTLKEQRREEFVSNKRQIVLLMEELDHTPDTSFERDVVCEDEEAFCLSEDNIMALQNLLQQVRSALYWPCREMFSSPTHTPPRCPSPPLASLLTLISRQY
;
A
#
# COMPACT_ATOMS: atom_id res chain seq x y z
N ALA A 1 -3.36 41.68 98.52
CA ALA A 1 -2.75 40.40 98.10
C ALA A 1 -3.88 39.55 97.52
N GLN A 2 -4.01 39.47 96.19
CA GLN A 2 -3.48 38.36 95.35
C GLN A 2 -3.87 37.00 95.94
N ALA A 3 -4.89 36.30 95.43
CA ALA A 3 -5.03 35.63 94.12
C ALA A 3 -4.76 34.12 94.23
N GLY A 4 -5.70 33.34 93.69
CA GLY A 4 -5.43 32.00 93.13
C GLY A 4 -6.15 30.86 93.83
N ARG A 5 -6.67 29.84 93.13
CA ARG A 5 -6.84 29.60 91.69
C ARG A 5 -7.73 28.35 91.58
N ALA A 6 -8.59 28.34 90.57
CA ALA A 6 -9.48 27.23 90.25
C ALA A 6 -8.74 26.06 89.59
N LEU A 7 -9.39 24.89 89.68
CA LEU A 7 -9.08 23.57 89.13
C LEU A 7 -8.72 23.58 87.64
N ALA A 8 -7.83 22.67 87.23
CA ALA A 8 -7.76 22.21 85.85
C ALA A 8 -7.48 20.70 85.79
N SER A 9 -8.46 19.98 85.26
CA SER A 9 -8.45 18.56 84.93
C SER A 9 -7.47 18.25 83.79
N HIS A 10 -6.78 17.13 83.91
CA HIS A 10 -5.90 16.59 82.86
C HIS A 10 -6.72 16.04 81.69
N GLY A 11 -6.94 16.86 80.65
CA GLY A 11 -7.28 16.40 79.31
C GLY A 11 -6.00 16.22 78.50
N ARG A 12 -5.60 14.97 78.22
CA ARG A 12 -4.44 14.67 77.39
C ARG A 12 -4.86 14.84 75.92
N SER A 13 -4.56 16.00 75.33
CA SER A 13 -4.75 16.23 73.89
C SER A 13 -3.77 15.38 73.08
N LEU A 14 -4.31 14.50 72.23
CA LEU A 14 -3.60 13.93 71.09
C LEU A 14 -3.39 15.05 70.06
N SER A 15 -2.12 15.39 69.80
CA SER A 15 -1.76 16.28 68.69
C SER A 15 -2.07 15.60 67.35
N PRO A 16 -2.67 16.29 66.37
CA PRO A 16 -2.71 15.78 65.01
C PRO A 16 -1.31 15.90 64.40
N ASP A 17 -0.75 14.76 64.03
CA ASP A 17 0.47 14.67 63.25
C ASP A 17 0.25 15.44 61.94
N ARG A 18 0.94 16.57 61.77
CA ARG A 18 0.89 17.34 60.52
C ARG A 18 1.63 16.51 59.47
N ALA A 19 0.87 15.80 58.63
CA ALA A 19 1.38 15.35 57.35
C ALA A 19 1.86 16.59 56.58
N GLU A 20 3.18 16.71 56.41
CA GLU A 20 3.78 17.64 55.46
C GLU A 20 3.14 17.41 54.07
N PRO A 21 2.65 18.44 53.38
CA PRO A 21 2.07 18.27 52.06
C PRO A 21 3.17 17.84 51.09
N GLU A 22 3.09 16.59 50.62
CA GLU A 22 3.87 16.04 49.52
C GLU A 22 3.94 17.05 48.36
N PRO A 23 5.09 17.19 47.68
CA PRO A 23 5.25 18.13 46.57
C PRO A 23 4.29 17.74 45.44
N HIS A 24 3.17 18.45 45.37
CA HIS A 24 2.11 18.23 44.41
C HIS A 24 2.67 18.55 43.01
N LEU A 25 2.93 17.52 42.22
CA LEU A 25 3.06 17.71 40.78
C LEU A 25 1.72 18.26 40.30
N SER A 26 1.69 19.50 39.81
CA SER A 26 0.45 20.09 39.29
C SER A 26 -0.14 19.15 38.22
N PRO A 27 -1.45 18.84 38.28
CA PRO A 27 -2.14 18.07 37.25
C PRO A 27 -1.85 18.57 35.83
N ASP A 28 -1.67 19.88 35.68
CA ASP A 28 -1.35 20.55 34.42
C ASP A 28 0.01 20.13 33.85
N LEU A 29 1.01 19.91 34.71
CA LEU A 29 2.36 19.51 34.30
C LEU A 29 2.39 18.04 33.85
N LEU A 30 1.63 17.17 34.52
CA LEU A 30 1.43 15.78 34.09
C LEU A 30 0.70 15.73 32.74
N MET A 31 -0.34 16.55 32.58
CA MET A 31 -1.12 16.63 31.36
C MET A 31 -0.28 17.11 30.18
N SER A 32 0.49 18.19 30.38
CA SER A 32 1.41 18.76 29.39
C SER A 32 2.43 17.72 28.91
N ARG A 33 3.01 16.90 29.81
CA ARG A 33 3.98 15.86 29.45
C ARG A 33 3.36 14.69 28.67
N VAL A 34 2.10 14.35 28.93
CA VAL A 34 1.38 13.30 28.20
C VAL A 34 0.99 13.79 26.80
N LEU A 35 0.44 15.00 26.70
CA LEU A 35 0.10 15.66 25.42
C LEU A 35 1.32 15.81 24.52
N ALA A 36 2.44 16.31 25.06
CA ALA A 36 3.70 16.49 24.32
C ALA A 36 4.30 15.19 23.78
N LYS A 37 3.92 14.04 24.36
CA LYS A 37 4.45 12.72 23.98
C LYS A 37 3.51 11.93 23.07
N CYS A 38 2.25 12.38 22.89
CA CYS A 38 1.21 11.57 22.24
C CYS A 38 0.52 12.17 21.01
N GLY A 39 0.75 13.43 20.64
CA GLY A 39 0.10 14.00 19.46
C GLY A 39 -1.37 14.36 19.77
N THR A 40 -1.75 15.55 19.34
CA THR A 40 -2.61 16.46 20.12
C THR A 40 -4.12 16.34 19.90
N GLU A 41 -4.62 15.40 19.09
CA GLU A 41 -6.01 15.50 18.62
C GLU A 41 -7.03 14.65 19.42
N LEU A 42 -6.60 13.57 20.09
CA LEU A 42 -7.53 12.64 20.75
C LEU A 42 -7.87 12.97 22.21
N ILE A 43 -7.15 13.91 22.82
CA ILE A 43 -7.27 14.18 24.27
C ILE A 43 -8.35 15.24 24.57
N SER A 44 -8.71 16.07 23.59
CA SER A 44 -9.72 17.14 23.77
C SER A 44 -11.09 16.65 24.23
N GLY A 45 -11.49 15.43 23.87
CA GLY A 45 -12.78 14.85 24.29
C GLY A 45 -12.77 14.19 25.67
N LEU A 46 -11.59 13.79 26.18
CA LEU A 46 -11.44 13.07 27.45
C LEU A 46 -11.18 14.01 28.64
N LEU A 47 -10.88 15.28 28.36
CA LEU A 47 -10.47 16.27 29.36
C LEU A 47 -11.55 17.28 29.76
N GLN A 48 -12.76 17.21 29.18
CA GLN A 48 -13.86 18.06 29.61
C GLN A 48 -14.46 17.54 30.91
N THR A 49 -13.79 17.79 32.04
CA THR A 49 -14.45 17.81 33.35
C THR A 49 -13.68 18.74 34.27
N GLU A 50 -14.10 20.02 34.30
CA GLU A 50 -13.62 21.04 35.25
C GLU A 50 -13.89 20.67 36.72
N GLU A 51 -14.53 19.52 36.99
CA GLU A 51 -14.85 19.00 38.33
C GLU A 51 -14.34 17.55 38.57
N SER A 52 -13.28 17.12 37.88
CA SER A 52 -12.73 15.77 38.09
C SER A 52 -11.75 15.73 39.27
N THR A 53 -11.94 14.78 40.19
CA THR A 53 -10.98 14.53 41.28
C THR A 53 -9.63 14.10 40.72
N ILE A 54 -8.54 14.34 41.45
CA ILE A 54 -7.17 13.92 41.05
C ILE A 54 -7.12 12.42 40.70
N LEU A 55 -7.82 11.58 41.47
CA LEU A 55 -7.91 10.14 41.22
C LEU A 55 -8.63 9.82 39.91
N GLN A 56 -9.70 10.56 39.59
CA GLN A 56 -10.43 10.40 38.33
C GLN A 56 -9.57 10.84 37.13
N MET A 57 -8.83 11.94 37.27
CA MET A 57 -7.90 12.42 36.25
C MET A 57 -6.79 11.40 35.97
N GLU A 58 -6.21 10.80 37.01
CA GLU A 58 -5.18 9.75 36.88
C GLU A 58 -5.73 8.52 36.14
N LYS A 59 -6.93 8.05 36.53
CA LYS A 59 -7.59 6.91 35.87
C LYS A 59 -7.87 7.20 34.39
N ASN A 60 -8.37 8.40 34.08
CA ASN A 60 -8.63 8.84 32.71
C ASN A 60 -7.31 8.87 31.91
N LEU A 61 -6.24 9.45 32.48
CA LEU A 61 -4.92 9.50 31.86
C LEU A 61 -4.35 8.11 31.58
N ARG A 62 -4.44 7.18 32.53
CA ARG A 62 -3.98 5.80 32.34
C ARG A 62 -4.71 5.13 31.18
N THR A 63 -6.02 5.29 31.14
CA THR A 63 -6.86 4.79 30.03
C THR A 63 -6.45 5.43 28.70
N CYS A 64 -6.23 6.75 28.67
CA CYS A 64 -5.77 7.46 27.46
C CYS A 64 -4.43 6.91 26.96
N VAL A 65 -3.46 6.72 27.86
CA VAL A 65 -2.14 6.20 27.52
C VAL A 65 -2.24 4.79 26.94
N GLU A 66 -3.06 3.92 27.51
CA GLU A 66 -3.28 2.56 26.99
C GLU A 66 -3.87 2.59 25.57
N VAL A 67 -4.89 3.43 25.33
CA VAL A 67 -5.51 3.62 24.01
C VAL A 67 -4.50 4.14 23.00
N LEU A 68 -3.71 5.16 23.35
CA LEU A 68 -2.74 5.79 22.46
C LEU A 68 -1.57 4.85 22.15
N GLN A 69 -1.12 4.06 23.13
CA GLN A 69 -0.13 3.01 22.90
C GLN A 69 -0.64 1.93 21.96
N LYS A 70 -1.91 1.54 22.09
CA LYS A 70 -2.55 0.60 21.16
C LYS A 70 -2.58 1.19 19.74
N GLN A 71 -3.10 2.41 19.57
CA GLN A 71 -3.13 3.08 18.27
C GLN A 71 -1.74 3.19 17.63
N LYS A 72 -0.71 3.55 18.42
CA LYS A 72 0.67 3.59 17.94
C LYS A 72 1.13 2.23 17.41
N ARG A 73 0.85 1.13 18.13
CA ARG A 73 1.21 -0.23 17.70
C ARG A 73 0.47 -0.59 16.42
N ASP A 74 -0.84 -0.38 16.40
CA ASP A 74 -1.71 -0.72 15.27
C ASP A 74 -1.27 0.02 13.99
N ARG A 75 -1.03 1.34 14.07
CA ARG A 75 -0.56 2.14 12.93
C ARG A 75 0.82 1.72 12.43
N LYS A 76 1.75 1.38 13.33
CA LYS A 76 3.09 0.90 12.94
C LYS A 76 3.03 -0.49 12.31
N GLN A 77 2.16 -1.37 12.81
CA GLN A 77 1.96 -2.69 12.25
C GLN A 77 1.32 -2.61 10.86
N GLU A 78 0.33 -1.75 10.70
CA GLU A 78 -0.30 -1.50 9.41
C GLU A 78 0.70 -0.95 8.38
N LEU A 79 1.49 0.06 8.76
CA LEU A 79 2.53 0.58 7.86
C LEU A 79 3.48 -0.53 7.39
N LYS A 80 3.90 -1.41 8.30
CA LYS A 80 4.77 -2.53 7.95
C LYS A 80 4.10 -3.47 6.94
N ALA A 81 2.84 -3.81 7.14
CA ALA A 81 2.08 -4.65 6.22
C ALA A 81 1.93 -3.99 4.83
N LEU A 82 1.66 -2.69 4.79
CA LEU A 82 1.58 -1.93 3.53
C LEU A 82 2.92 -1.89 2.81
N GLN A 83 4.04 -1.72 3.52
CA GLN A 83 5.39 -1.76 2.94
C GLN A 83 5.77 -3.13 2.38
N GLU A 84 5.33 -4.21 3.03
CA GLU A 84 5.54 -5.57 2.53
C GLU A 84 4.77 -5.81 1.23
N GLN A 85 3.51 -5.35 1.16
CA GLN A 85 2.71 -5.41 -0.08
C GLN A 85 3.31 -4.56 -1.21
N ASP A 86 3.72 -3.33 -0.89
CA ASP A 86 4.35 -2.41 -1.83
C ASP A 86 5.61 -3.00 -2.45
N ARG A 87 6.49 -3.59 -1.62
CA ARG A 87 7.70 -4.25 -2.11
C ARG A 87 7.39 -5.38 -3.08
N ALA A 88 6.45 -6.27 -2.73
CA ALA A 88 6.07 -7.37 -3.59
C ALA A 88 5.48 -6.89 -4.95
N LEU A 89 4.72 -5.78 -4.94
CA LEU A 89 4.17 -5.20 -6.16
C LEU A 89 5.25 -4.50 -7.00
N CYS A 90 6.13 -3.72 -6.38
CA CYS A 90 7.23 -3.04 -7.03
C CYS A 90 8.24 -4.01 -7.67
N ASP A 91 8.49 -5.17 -7.04
CA ASP A 91 9.35 -6.21 -7.60
C ASP A 91 8.79 -6.74 -8.93
N ILE A 92 7.46 -6.94 -9.01
CA ILE A 92 6.76 -7.41 -10.22
C ILE A 92 6.65 -6.33 -11.29
N LEU A 93 6.30 -5.10 -10.88
CA LEU A 93 6.05 -3.96 -11.77
C LEU A 93 7.33 -3.21 -12.18
N CYS A 94 8.46 -3.55 -11.53
CA CYS A 94 9.74 -2.85 -11.62
C CYS A 94 9.62 -1.34 -11.36
N THR A 95 8.84 -0.95 -10.36
CA THR A 95 8.63 0.45 -9.95
C THR A 95 9.36 0.77 -8.64
N ALA A 96 9.56 2.06 -8.36
CA ALA A 96 10.18 2.50 -7.12
C ALA A 96 9.23 2.37 -5.93
N LEU A 97 9.77 1.99 -4.75
CA LEU A 97 9.03 1.91 -3.49
C LEU A 97 8.49 3.28 -3.08
N PHE A 98 7.30 3.28 -2.47
CA PHE A 98 6.73 4.49 -1.89
C PHE A 98 7.34 4.77 -0.52
N SER A 99 7.72 6.03 -0.27
CA SER A 99 8.38 6.44 0.96
C SER A 99 7.54 7.43 1.76
N ILE A 100 7.39 7.14 3.05
CA ILE A 100 6.96 8.08 4.08
C ILE A 100 7.99 8.09 5.22
N ASP A 101 7.92 9.04 6.14
CA ASP A 101 8.77 9.04 7.33
C ASP A 101 8.49 7.79 8.19
N THR A 102 9.49 6.91 8.30
CA THR A 102 9.41 5.66 9.06
C THR A 102 9.95 5.80 10.49
N SER A 103 10.60 6.93 10.80
CA SER A 103 11.19 7.17 12.12
C SER A 103 10.14 7.54 13.17
N SER A 104 9.03 8.14 12.75
CA SER A 104 7.93 8.59 13.60
C SER A 104 6.73 7.62 13.58
N VAL A 105 5.64 7.97 14.27
CA VAL A 105 4.37 7.22 14.17
C VAL A 105 3.60 7.82 13.00
N PRO A 106 3.19 7.03 11.99
CA PRO A 106 2.53 7.59 10.82
C PRO A 106 1.19 8.22 11.21
N SER A 107 0.85 9.33 10.55
CA SER A 107 -0.48 9.92 10.66
C SER A 107 -1.52 9.06 9.95
N LEU A 108 -2.81 9.31 10.20
CA LEU A 108 -3.87 8.63 9.45
C LEU A 108 -3.81 8.97 7.96
N ASP A 109 -3.50 10.22 7.63
CA ASP A 109 -3.38 10.65 6.23
C ASP A 109 -2.17 10.01 5.54
N ASP A 110 -1.05 9.81 6.23
CA ASP A 110 0.09 9.06 5.67
C ASP A 110 -0.30 7.62 5.34
N LEU A 111 -1.02 6.95 6.24
CA LEU A 111 -1.54 5.60 6.00
C LEU A 111 -2.54 5.59 4.84
N ASP A 112 -3.44 6.57 4.76
CA ASP A 112 -4.40 6.67 3.64
C ASP A 112 -3.72 6.92 2.29
N ARG A 113 -2.69 7.76 2.24
CA ARG A 113 -1.86 7.93 1.05
C ARG A 113 -1.19 6.62 0.64
N TYR A 114 -0.64 5.88 1.61
CA TYR A 114 0.01 4.60 1.36
C TYR A 114 -1.00 3.55 0.87
N ARG A 115 -2.17 3.43 1.49
CA ARG A 115 -3.25 2.53 1.05
C ARG A 115 -3.67 2.82 -0.39
N ARG A 116 -3.87 4.10 -0.74
CA ARG A 116 -4.21 4.51 -2.11
C ARG A 116 -3.11 4.16 -3.10
N HIS A 117 -1.84 4.34 -2.71
CA HIS A 117 -0.71 3.95 -3.54
C HIS A 117 -0.71 2.44 -3.84
N VAL A 118 -0.79 1.60 -2.80
CA VAL A 118 -0.84 0.13 -2.96
C VAL A 118 -2.06 -0.32 -3.77
N ALA A 119 -3.22 0.31 -3.57
CA ALA A 119 -4.40 0.05 -4.39
C ALA A 119 -4.17 0.38 -5.87
N SER A 120 -3.52 1.51 -6.17
CA SER A 120 -3.17 1.90 -7.54
C SER A 120 -2.19 0.92 -8.20
N LEU A 121 -1.20 0.42 -7.45
CA LEU A 121 -0.25 -0.59 -7.96
C LEU A 121 -0.95 -1.92 -8.24
N ASN A 122 -1.89 -2.35 -7.40
CA ASN A 122 -2.68 -3.56 -7.67
C ASN A 122 -3.51 -3.42 -8.96
N THR A 123 -4.20 -2.29 -9.13
CA THR A 123 -4.94 -2.02 -10.36
C THR A 123 -4.02 -2.03 -11.59
N LEU A 124 -2.85 -1.39 -11.50
CA LEU A 124 -1.88 -1.38 -12.58
C LEU A 124 -1.33 -2.78 -12.90
N LYS A 125 -1.05 -3.60 -11.88
CA LYS A 125 -0.65 -5.00 -12.05
C LYS A 125 -1.71 -5.77 -12.80
N GLU A 126 -2.98 -5.65 -12.42
CA GLU A 126 -4.07 -6.37 -13.08
C GLU A 126 -4.20 -5.95 -14.54
N GLN A 127 -4.17 -4.65 -14.81
CA GLN A 127 -4.22 -4.11 -16.18
C GLN A 127 -3.07 -4.65 -17.05
N ARG A 128 -1.83 -4.59 -16.54
CA ARG A 128 -0.66 -5.11 -17.28
C ARG A 128 -0.70 -6.62 -17.45
N ARG A 129 -1.22 -7.36 -16.47
CA ARG A 129 -1.37 -8.81 -16.56
C ARG A 129 -2.40 -9.18 -17.62
N GLU A 130 -3.56 -8.53 -17.63
CA GLU A 130 -4.60 -8.74 -18.65
C GLU A 130 -4.05 -8.43 -20.05
N GLU A 131 -3.36 -7.31 -20.20
CA GLU A 131 -2.71 -6.93 -21.45
C GLU A 131 -1.68 -7.97 -21.89
N PHE A 132 -0.82 -8.43 -20.97
CA PHE A 132 0.17 -9.44 -21.26
C PHE A 132 -0.46 -10.74 -21.76
N VAL A 133 -1.46 -11.26 -21.04
CA VAL A 133 -2.14 -12.52 -21.38
C VAL A 133 -2.86 -12.40 -22.73
N SER A 134 -3.55 -11.28 -22.98
CA SER A 134 -4.24 -11.04 -24.25
C SER A 134 -3.25 -10.98 -25.44
N ASN A 135 -2.17 -10.20 -25.29
CA ASN A 135 -1.17 -10.05 -26.34
C ASN A 135 -0.37 -11.35 -26.56
N LYS A 136 0.00 -12.07 -25.50
CA LYS A 136 0.65 -13.39 -25.60
C LYS A 136 -0.18 -14.36 -26.42
N ARG A 137 -1.48 -14.48 -26.13
CA ARG A 137 -2.39 -15.34 -26.91
C ARG A 137 -2.40 -14.96 -28.39
N GLN A 138 -2.48 -13.67 -28.71
CA GLN A 138 -2.44 -13.21 -30.10
C GLN A 138 -1.10 -13.51 -30.76
N ILE A 139 0.02 -13.25 -30.09
CA ILE A 139 1.37 -13.52 -30.60
C ILE A 139 1.52 -15.01 -30.93
N VAL A 140 1.16 -15.91 -30.00
CA VAL A 140 1.26 -17.36 -30.20
C VAL A 140 0.47 -17.80 -31.44
N LEU A 141 -0.80 -17.37 -31.56
CA LEU A 141 -1.65 -17.72 -32.70
C LEU A 141 -1.07 -17.23 -34.04
N LEU A 142 -0.53 -16.01 -34.05
CA LEU A 142 0.02 -15.43 -35.27
C LEU A 142 1.37 -16.06 -35.65
N MET A 143 2.19 -16.41 -34.66
CA MET A 143 3.44 -17.13 -34.90
C MET A 143 3.17 -18.55 -35.44
N GLU A 144 2.14 -19.24 -34.93
CA GLU A 144 1.67 -20.51 -35.48
C GLU A 144 1.17 -20.35 -36.93
N GLU A 145 0.40 -19.31 -37.25
CA GLU A 145 -0.09 -19.06 -38.62
C GLU A 145 1.04 -18.76 -39.62
N LEU A 146 2.13 -18.14 -39.14
CA LEU A 146 3.30 -17.80 -39.94
C LEU A 146 4.35 -18.92 -40.03
N ASP A 147 4.14 -20.06 -39.35
CA ASP A 147 5.17 -21.08 -39.10
C ASP A 147 6.47 -20.47 -38.52
N HIS A 148 6.35 -19.40 -37.72
CA HIS A 148 7.47 -18.68 -37.10
C HIS A 148 7.74 -19.24 -35.70
N THR A 149 8.98 -19.63 -35.43
CA THR A 149 9.40 -20.08 -34.10
C THR A 149 10.03 -18.92 -33.31
N PRO A 150 9.93 -18.88 -31.97
CA PRO A 150 10.53 -17.81 -31.18
C PRO A 150 12.07 -17.80 -31.29
N ASP A 151 12.59 -16.75 -31.90
CA ASP A 151 14.03 -16.67 -32.27
C ASP A 151 14.83 -15.85 -31.25
N THR A 152 14.22 -14.81 -30.69
CA THR A 152 14.85 -13.97 -29.66
C THR A 152 14.63 -14.52 -28.26
N SER A 153 15.46 -14.12 -27.29
CA SER A 153 15.22 -14.47 -25.88
C SER A 153 13.87 -13.95 -25.41
N PHE A 154 13.53 -12.71 -25.75
CA PHE A 154 12.26 -12.11 -25.37
C PHE A 154 11.06 -12.86 -25.95
N GLU A 155 11.10 -13.30 -27.21
CA GLU A 155 10.04 -14.14 -27.78
C GLU A 155 9.88 -15.45 -27.03
N ARG A 156 10.98 -16.11 -26.65
CA ARG A 156 10.93 -17.34 -25.86
C ARG A 156 10.34 -17.09 -24.47
N ASP A 157 10.73 -15.99 -23.82
CA ASP A 157 10.21 -15.61 -22.51
C ASP A 157 8.68 -15.36 -22.59
N VAL A 158 8.20 -14.70 -23.65
CA VAL A 158 6.77 -14.45 -23.86
C VAL A 158 6.01 -15.73 -24.19
N VAL A 159 6.49 -16.54 -25.13
CA VAL A 159 5.75 -17.67 -25.72
C VAL A 159 5.87 -18.93 -24.87
N CYS A 160 7.07 -19.25 -24.39
CA CYS A 160 7.38 -20.56 -23.82
C CYS A 160 7.36 -20.59 -22.28
N GLU A 161 7.58 -19.45 -21.61
CA GLU A 161 7.62 -19.41 -20.15
C GLU A 161 6.23 -19.23 -19.52
N ASP A 162 6.17 -19.46 -18.19
CA ASP A 162 4.96 -19.30 -17.37
C ASP A 162 4.53 -17.83 -17.30
N GLU A 163 3.22 -17.58 -17.37
CA GLU A 163 2.68 -16.22 -17.36
C GLU A 163 3.04 -15.46 -16.06
N GLU A 164 3.17 -16.15 -14.93
CA GLU A 164 3.53 -15.56 -13.65
C GLU A 164 5.02 -15.23 -13.53
N ALA A 165 5.88 -15.82 -14.36
CA ALA A 165 7.32 -15.53 -14.39
C ALA A 165 7.64 -14.22 -15.15
N PHE A 166 6.75 -13.77 -16.03
CA PHE A 166 6.97 -12.57 -16.83
C PHE A 166 6.96 -11.29 -15.98
N CYS A 167 8.04 -10.52 -16.07
CA CYS A 167 8.17 -9.23 -15.38
C CYS A 167 7.29 -8.16 -16.05
N LEU A 168 6.35 -7.58 -15.30
CA LEU A 168 5.36 -6.61 -15.78
C LEU A 168 5.89 -5.16 -15.75
N SER A 169 7.15 -4.97 -16.10
CA SER A 169 7.75 -3.65 -16.24
C SER A 169 7.12 -2.89 -17.42
N GLU A 170 7.18 -1.55 -17.39
CA GLU A 170 6.68 -0.74 -18.49
C GLU A 170 7.40 -1.08 -19.81
N ASP A 171 8.72 -1.21 -19.75
CA ASP A 171 9.55 -1.56 -20.92
C ASP A 171 9.17 -2.91 -21.51
N ASN A 172 8.89 -3.92 -20.68
CA ASN A 172 8.50 -5.24 -21.13
C ASN A 172 7.11 -5.25 -21.75
N ILE A 173 6.17 -4.48 -21.20
CA ILE A 173 4.84 -4.32 -21.80
C ILE A 173 4.94 -3.61 -23.16
N MET A 174 5.75 -2.55 -23.28
CA MET A 174 6.00 -1.91 -24.57
C MET A 174 6.69 -2.86 -25.57
N ALA A 175 7.67 -3.65 -25.12
CA ALA A 175 8.34 -4.64 -25.96
C ALA A 175 7.37 -5.71 -26.46
N LEU A 176 6.41 -6.14 -25.63
CA LEU A 176 5.35 -7.06 -26.00
C LEU A 176 4.43 -6.48 -27.08
N GLN A 177 3.98 -5.23 -26.92
CA GLN A 177 3.18 -4.53 -27.93
C GLN A 177 3.94 -4.42 -29.26
N ASN A 178 5.23 -4.09 -29.20
CA ASN A 178 6.09 -4.03 -30.38
C ASN A 178 6.23 -5.39 -31.06
N LEU A 179 6.42 -6.47 -30.28
CA LEU A 179 6.46 -7.83 -30.81
C LEU A 179 5.15 -8.19 -31.51
N LEU A 180 3.99 -7.95 -30.87
CA LEU A 180 2.70 -8.18 -31.49
C LEU A 180 2.54 -7.41 -32.80
N GLN A 181 2.96 -6.15 -32.84
CA GLN A 181 2.90 -5.34 -34.07
C GLN A 181 3.83 -5.88 -35.16
N GLN A 182 5.03 -6.33 -34.81
CA GLN A 182 5.99 -6.91 -35.75
C GLN A 182 5.45 -8.21 -36.37
N VAL A 183 4.98 -9.15 -35.54
CA VAL A 183 4.42 -10.44 -36.00
C VAL A 183 3.17 -10.19 -36.87
N ARG A 184 2.28 -9.27 -36.47
CA ARG A 184 1.12 -8.89 -37.30
C ARG A 184 1.52 -8.30 -38.65
N SER A 185 2.58 -7.49 -38.68
CA SER A 185 3.03 -6.85 -39.92
C SER A 185 3.63 -7.87 -40.90
N ALA A 186 4.23 -8.94 -40.39
CA ALA A 186 4.78 -10.03 -41.20
C ALA A 186 3.70 -10.78 -42.02
N LEU A 187 2.44 -10.84 -41.55
CA LEU A 187 1.32 -11.39 -42.32
C LEU A 187 1.04 -10.65 -43.64
N TYR A 188 1.42 -9.36 -43.73
CA TYR A 188 1.16 -8.53 -44.91
C TYR A 188 2.37 -8.43 -45.85
N TRP A 189 3.57 -8.87 -45.43
CA TRP A 189 4.79 -8.82 -46.24
C TRP A 189 4.75 -9.70 -47.51
N PRO A 190 4.18 -10.94 -47.49
CA PRO A 190 4.12 -11.79 -48.69
C PRO A 190 3.39 -11.13 -49.87
N CYS A 191 2.43 -10.24 -49.59
CA CYS A 191 1.65 -9.54 -50.61
C CYS A 191 2.38 -8.36 -51.28
N ARG A 192 3.44 -7.80 -50.70
CA ARG A 192 4.13 -6.61 -51.26
C ARG A 192 5.20 -6.97 -52.28
N GLU A 193 5.92 -8.07 -52.07
CA GLU A 193 6.96 -8.54 -53.00
C GLU A 193 6.39 -9.40 -54.15
N MET A 194 5.29 -10.13 -53.95
CA MET A 194 4.64 -10.90 -55.01
C MET A 194 4.11 -10.05 -56.18
N PHE A 195 3.85 -8.74 -55.98
CA PHE A 195 3.35 -7.84 -57.04
C PHE A 195 4.43 -7.02 -57.76
N SER A 196 5.73 -7.22 -57.45
CA SER A 196 6.83 -6.43 -58.06
C SER A 196 7.59 -7.16 -59.18
N SER A 197 7.26 -8.42 -59.50
CA SER A 197 7.89 -9.18 -60.59
C SER A 197 6.95 -9.31 -61.81
N PRO A 198 7.31 -8.85 -63.03
CA PRO A 198 6.41 -8.86 -64.19
C PRO A 198 6.34 -10.19 -64.95
N THR A 199 6.97 -11.25 -64.47
CA THR A 199 7.08 -12.52 -65.21
C THR A 199 6.76 -13.71 -64.33
N HIS A 200 5.85 -14.54 -64.86
CA HIS A 200 5.23 -15.74 -64.32
C HIS A 200 3.91 -15.55 -63.57
N THR A 201 2.95 -16.41 -63.96
CA THR A 201 1.62 -16.58 -63.38
C THR A 201 1.68 -16.56 -61.86
N PRO A 202 0.81 -15.78 -61.18
CA PRO A 202 0.81 -15.72 -59.74
C PRO A 202 0.57 -17.13 -59.18
N PRO A 203 1.41 -17.64 -58.25
CA PRO A 203 0.99 -18.79 -57.47
C PRO A 203 -0.32 -18.41 -56.78
N ARG A 204 -1.29 -19.34 -56.77
CA ARG A 204 -2.53 -19.15 -56.02
C ARG A 204 -2.14 -18.71 -54.62
N CYS A 205 -2.58 -17.51 -54.22
CA CYS A 205 -2.51 -17.11 -52.82
C CYS A 205 -3.03 -18.29 -51.99
N PRO A 206 -2.34 -18.72 -50.91
CA PRO A 206 -2.99 -19.58 -49.96
C PRO A 206 -4.31 -18.89 -49.59
N SER A 207 -5.41 -19.57 -49.89
CA SER A 207 -6.75 -19.08 -49.57
C SER A 207 -6.73 -18.69 -48.10
N PRO A 208 -7.19 -17.48 -47.75
CA PRO A 208 -7.04 -17.01 -46.39
C PRO A 208 -7.81 -17.93 -45.44
N PRO A 209 -7.23 -18.37 -44.31
CA PRO A 209 -8.04 -18.74 -43.16
C PRO A 209 -8.58 -17.48 -42.44
N LEU A 210 -8.63 -16.32 -43.12
CA LEU A 210 -9.03 -15.03 -42.54
C LEU A 210 -10.52 -14.95 -42.17
N ALA A 211 -11.36 -15.91 -42.55
CA ALA A 211 -12.78 -15.89 -42.20
C ALA A 211 -13.13 -16.68 -40.94
N SER A 212 -12.22 -17.44 -40.34
CA SER A 212 -12.55 -18.28 -39.16
C SER A 212 -11.84 -17.85 -37.88
N LEU A 213 -10.59 -17.37 -37.95
CA LEU A 213 -9.86 -16.92 -36.76
C LEU A 213 -10.13 -15.46 -36.39
N LEU A 214 -10.34 -14.55 -37.36
CA LEU A 214 -10.81 -13.19 -37.06
C LEU A 214 -12.21 -13.20 -36.42
N THR A 215 -13.06 -14.18 -36.74
CA THR A 215 -14.35 -14.39 -36.06
C THR A 215 -14.19 -14.95 -34.64
N LEU A 216 -13.09 -15.64 -34.35
CA LEU A 216 -12.74 -16.09 -33.00
C LEU A 216 -12.19 -14.93 -32.16
N ILE A 217 -11.31 -14.12 -32.74
CA ILE A 217 -10.67 -12.96 -32.09
C ILE A 217 -11.70 -11.85 -31.80
N SER A 218 -12.71 -11.66 -32.68
CA SER A 218 -13.80 -10.68 -32.45
C SER A 218 -14.97 -11.19 -31.59
N ARG A 219 -14.98 -12.46 -31.14
CA ARG A 219 -16.07 -13.03 -30.32
C ARG A 219 -15.77 -13.08 -28.81
N GLN A 220 -14.59 -12.64 -28.37
CA GLN A 220 -14.21 -12.60 -26.95
C GLN A 220 -14.06 -11.19 -26.35
N TYR A 221 -14.53 -10.15 -27.05
CA TYR A 221 -14.79 -8.83 -26.48
C TYR A 221 -16.29 -8.63 -26.27
#